data_AF-A0A6B2GA72-F1
#
_entry.id   AF-A0A6B2GA72-F1
#
_cell.length_a   1.000
_cell.length_b   1.000
_cell.length_c   1.000
_cell.angle_alpha   90.00
_cell.angle_beta   90.00
_cell.angle_gamma   90.00
#
_symmetry.space_group_name_H-M   'P 1'
#
loop_
_entity.id
_entity.type
_entity.pdbx_description
1 polymer ?
#
loop_
_entity_poly.entity_id
_entity_poly.type
_entity_poly.pdbx_seq_one_letter_code
_entity_poly.pdbx_strand_id
1 'polypeptide(L)'
;HLQIDAISLYIIILCQMTVSGCNIIFNKNEASFVQNMIFTIERAYRTSDYGFWETGSRFSNIRELNSCSIGTAKAALEAANGLNILGPYGDPSCVLFSDPDAHYRNACALKNLLPRESFSKEIDASLLSIIGFPSFAIDSLKLRQATLDIIDAKLKGTLGYRRFQLDLMGIPYAKPQTADETINIHAFANQESEWPIFYIY
;
A
#
# COMPACT_ATOMS: atom_id res chain seq x y z
N HIS A 1 1.26 -14.85 -4.06
CA HIS A 1 0.73 -13.67 -4.77
C HIS A 1 1.70 -12.51 -4.59
N LEU A 2 1.85 -11.60 -5.57
CA LEU A 2 2.75 -10.45 -5.44
C LEU A 2 1.99 -9.28 -4.77
N GLN A 3 2.52 -8.77 -3.67
CA GLN A 3 1.99 -7.63 -2.92
C GLN A 3 3.16 -6.70 -2.60
N ILE A 4 3.23 -5.59 -3.32
CA ILE A 4 4.35 -4.65 -3.20
C ILE A 4 4.23 -3.87 -1.90
N ASP A 5 3.00 -3.51 -1.52
CA ASP A 5 2.66 -2.90 -0.25
C ASP A 5 3.14 -3.73 0.95
N ALA A 6 3.00 -5.06 0.93
CA ALA A 6 3.46 -5.93 2.01
C ALA A 6 4.99 -5.89 2.19
N ILE A 7 5.76 -5.99 1.09
CA ILE A 7 7.22 -5.89 1.12
C ILE A 7 7.65 -4.49 1.59
N SER A 8 6.97 -3.47 1.09
CA SER A 8 7.26 -2.07 1.42
C SER A 8 6.97 -1.77 2.89
N LEU A 9 5.85 -2.28 3.43
CA LEU A 9 5.51 -2.16 4.84
C LEU A 9 6.54 -2.84 5.74
N TYR A 10 6.99 -4.05 5.36
CA TYR A 10 8.08 -4.73 6.05
C TYR A 10 9.34 -3.85 6.12
N ILE A 11 9.73 -3.23 5.01
CA ILE A 11 10.90 -2.33 4.96
C ILE A 11 10.68 -1.10 5.85
N ILE A 12 9.53 -0.44 5.79
CA ILE A 12 9.22 0.74 6.62
C ILE A 12 9.36 0.40 8.10
N ILE A 13 8.71 -0.68 8.55
CA ILE A 13 8.74 -1.09 9.96
C ILE A 13 10.14 -1.51 10.38
N LEU A 14 10.87 -2.25 9.54
CA LEU A 14 12.25 -2.63 9.81
C LEU A 14 13.13 -1.38 9.99
N CYS A 15 13.02 -0.40 9.08
CA CYS A 15 13.76 0.86 9.18
C CYS A 15 13.43 1.62 10.47
N GLN A 16 12.14 1.72 10.80
CA GLN A 16 11.67 2.39 12.02
C GLN A 16 12.21 1.71 13.28
N MET A 17 12.21 0.37 13.33
CA MET A 17 12.74 -0.39 14.47
C MET A 17 14.26 -0.29 14.56
N THR A 18 14.98 -0.30 13.45
CA THR A 18 16.44 -0.09 13.46
C THR A 18 16.79 1.31 13.98
N VAL A 19 16.07 2.34 13.53
CA VAL A 19 16.27 3.73 14.00
C VAL A 19 15.90 3.88 15.48
N SER A 20 14.92 3.13 15.99
CA SER A 20 14.58 3.13 17.42
C SER A 20 15.59 2.36 18.30
N GLY A 21 16.61 1.75 17.70
CA GLY A 21 17.68 1.03 18.40
C GLY A 21 17.46 -0.47 18.54
N CYS A 22 16.45 -1.04 17.89
CA CYS A 22 16.28 -2.49 17.85
C CYS A 22 17.28 -3.13 16.88
N ASN A 23 18.08 -4.07 17.39
CA ASN A 23 18.97 -4.89 16.56
C ASN A 23 18.19 -6.08 15.99
N ILE A 24 17.81 -6.00 14.71
CA ILE A 24 17.04 -7.05 14.01
C ILE A 24 17.90 -7.76 12.96
N ILE A 25 18.72 -6.99 12.23
CA ILE A 25 19.66 -7.49 11.24
C ILE A 25 21.04 -7.57 11.89
N PHE A 26 21.72 -8.71 11.76
CA PHE A 26 22.96 -9.00 12.48
C PHE A 26 24.16 -9.25 11.55
N ASN A 27 23.91 -9.57 10.28
CA ASN A 27 24.99 -9.90 9.36
C ASN A 27 24.79 -9.28 7.97
N LYS A 28 25.88 -9.26 7.21
CA LYS A 28 25.94 -8.66 5.87
C LYS A 28 25.06 -9.39 4.84
N ASN A 29 24.81 -10.68 5.02
CA ASN A 29 23.94 -11.45 4.12
C ASN A 29 22.49 -11.03 4.27
N GLU A 30 22.01 -10.86 5.51
CA GLU A 30 20.69 -10.31 5.81
C GLU A 30 20.55 -8.86 5.33
N ALA A 31 21.57 -8.02 5.54
CA ALA A 31 21.58 -6.66 5.00
C ALA A 31 21.46 -6.66 3.46
N SER A 32 22.19 -7.55 2.79
CA SER A 32 22.11 -7.71 1.33
C SER A 32 20.73 -8.22 0.88
N PHE A 33 20.08 -9.08 1.68
CA PHE A 33 18.72 -9.53 1.42
C PHE A 33 17.72 -8.38 1.49
N VAL A 34 17.82 -7.51 2.51
CA VAL A 34 17.01 -6.29 2.62
C VAL A 34 17.25 -5.35 1.43
N GLN A 35 18.52 -5.15 1.05
CA GLN A 35 18.87 -4.36 -0.12
C GLN A 35 18.24 -4.91 -1.42
N ASN A 36 18.21 -6.24 -1.58
CA ASN A 36 17.53 -6.86 -2.72
C ASN A 36 16.02 -6.60 -2.71
N MET A 37 15.37 -6.61 -1.54
CA MET A 37 13.96 -6.26 -1.42
C MET A 37 13.69 -4.81 -1.87
N ILE A 38 14.55 -3.87 -1.50
CA ILE A 38 14.47 -2.47 -1.97
C ILE A 38 14.47 -2.41 -3.50
N PHE A 39 15.40 -3.11 -4.16
CA PHE A 39 15.46 -3.15 -5.62
C PHE A 39 14.20 -3.73 -6.28
N THR A 40 13.47 -4.62 -5.58
CA THR A 40 12.20 -5.13 -6.12
C THR A 40 11.09 -4.07 -6.13
N ILE A 41 11.04 -3.20 -5.13
CA ILE A 41 9.96 -2.21 -4.98
C ILE A 41 10.24 -0.90 -5.74
N GLU A 42 11.47 -0.64 -6.19
CA GLU A 42 11.83 0.53 -7.01
C GLU A 42 10.94 0.70 -8.26
N ARG A 43 10.44 -0.41 -8.81
CA ARG A 43 9.61 -0.43 -10.02
C ARG A 43 8.11 -0.45 -9.73
N ALA A 44 7.67 -0.16 -8.51
CA ALA A 44 6.25 -0.21 -8.12
C ALA A 44 5.34 0.62 -9.05
N TYR A 45 5.77 1.81 -9.48
CA TYR A 45 5.05 2.71 -10.40
C TYR A 45 4.60 2.10 -11.73
N ARG A 46 5.15 0.94 -12.11
CA ARG A 46 4.82 0.22 -13.36
C ARG A 46 4.59 -1.27 -13.16
N THR A 47 4.59 -1.75 -11.91
CA THR A 47 4.46 -3.16 -11.61
C THR A 47 3.08 -3.42 -11.04
N SER A 48 2.23 -4.07 -11.83
CA SER A 48 0.91 -4.46 -11.36
C SER A 48 1.01 -5.54 -10.29
N ASP A 49 0.24 -5.40 -9.22
CA ASP A 49 0.19 -6.30 -8.08
C ASP A 49 -1.25 -6.57 -7.63
N TYR A 50 -1.42 -7.30 -6.53
CA TYR A 50 -2.75 -7.63 -6.00
C TYR A 50 -3.31 -6.58 -5.01
N GLY A 51 -2.51 -5.55 -4.69
CA GLY A 51 -2.86 -4.48 -3.76
C GLY A 51 -3.17 -4.95 -2.34
N PHE A 52 -3.65 -4.02 -1.52
CA PHE A 52 -3.90 -4.20 -0.10
C PHE A 52 -4.89 -5.33 0.25
N TRP A 53 -5.83 -5.60 -0.65
CA TRP A 53 -6.89 -6.59 -0.46
C TRP A 53 -6.63 -7.95 -1.09
N GLU A 54 -5.44 -8.16 -1.66
CA GLU A 54 -5.03 -9.40 -2.33
C GLU A 54 -5.87 -9.80 -3.56
N THR A 55 -6.74 -8.92 -4.05
CA THR A 55 -7.63 -9.22 -5.19
C THR A 55 -7.13 -8.65 -6.52
N GLY A 56 -6.25 -7.65 -6.53
CA GLY A 56 -5.87 -6.95 -7.76
C GLY A 56 -7.01 -6.07 -8.29
N SER A 57 -7.74 -6.52 -9.30
CA SER A 57 -8.89 -5.77 -9.83
C SER A 57 -10.14 -5.93 -8.95
N ARG A 58 -11.15 -5.08 -9.16
CA ARG A 58 -12.47 -5.17 -8.53
C ARG A 58 -13.24 -6.40 -9.00
N PHE A 59 -13.14 -6.74 -10.29
CA PHE A 59 -14.01 -7.73 -10.94
C PHE A 59 -13.38 -9.14 -11.02
N SER A 60 -12.06 -9.23 -10.88
CA SER A 60 -11.31 -10.46 -11.11
C SER A 60 -9.99 -10.45 -10.34
N ASN A 61 -9.37 -11.62 -10.16
CA ASN A 61 -8.04 -11.75 -9.56
C ASN A 61 -6.90 -11.42 -10.56
N ILE A 62 -7.03 -10.31 -11.29
CA ILE A 62 -6.03 -9.80 -12.22
C ILE A 62 -5.28 -8.66 -11.55
N ARG A 63 -3.96 -8.64 -11.71
CA ARG A 63 -3.09 -7.60 -11.14
C ARG A 63 -3.35 -6.24 -11.79
N GLU A 64 -3.39 -5.20 -10.97
CA GLU A 64 -3.53 -3.81 -11.41
C GLU A 64 -2.46 -2.93 -10.78
N LEU A 65 -2.31 -1.72 -11.29
CA LEU A 65 -1.47 -0.72 -10.65
C LEU A 65 -2.26 -0.10 -9.49
N ASN A 66 -1.83 -0.39 -8.26
CA ASN A 66 -2.49 0.04 -7.03
C ASN A 66 -1.72 1.24 -6.43
N SER A 67 -2.44 2.32 -6.15
CA SER A 67 -1.87 3.54 -5.59
C SER A 67 -1.41 3.33 -4.15
N CYS A 68 -2.10 2.49 -3.37
CA CYS A 68 -1.64 2.11 -2.05
C CYS A 68 -0.25 1.45 -2.11
N SER A 69 -0.04 0.53 -3.06
CA SER A 69 1.24 -0.15 -3.24
C SER A 69 2.36 0.79 -3.68
N ILE A 70 2.07 1.71 -4.61
CA ILE A 70 3.04 2.72 -5.05
C ILE A 70 3.39 3.66 -3.89
N GLY A 71 2.40 4.10 -3.13
CA GLY A 71 2.59 5.01 -1.99
C GLY A 71 3.43 4.39 -0.89
N THR A 72 3.11 3.16 -0.47
CA THR A 72 3.90 2.43 0.52
C THR A 72 5.32 2.18 0.00
N ALA A 73 5.49 1.84 -1.29
CA ALA A 73 6.81 1.68 -1.89
C ALA A 73 7.61 2.99 -1.89
N LYS A 74 7.02 4.12 -2.28
CA LYS A 74 7.67 5.44 -2.21
C LYS A 74 8.21 5.69 -0.80
N ALA A 75 7.36 5.52 0.21
CA ALA A 75 7.72 5.75 1.61
C ALA A 75 8.82 4.78 2.09
N ALA A 76 8.78 3.52 1.67
CA ALA A 76 9.81 2.54 1.97
C ALA A 76 11.17 2.92 1.36
N LEU A 77 11.19 3.40 0.11
CA LEU A 77 12.41 3.90 -0.53
C LEU A 77 12.97 5.11 0.23
N GLU A 78 12.12 6.05 0.66
CA GLU A 78 12.52 7.20 1.48
C GLU A 78 13.08 6.79 2.84
N ALA A 79 12.42 5.86 3.53
CA ALA A 79 12.82 5.40 4.86
C ALA A 79 14.13 4.61 4.85
N ALA A 80 14.37 3.81 3.81
CA ALA A 80 15.56 2.97 3.72
C ALA A 80 16.80 3.74 3.26
N ASN A 81 16.65 4.77 2.43
CA ASN A 81 17.79 5.42 1.80
C ASN A 81 18.76 6.03 2.83
N GLY A 82 20.02 5.59 2.81
CA GLY A 82 21.07 6.09 3.71
C GLY A 82 21.02 5.49 5.12
N LEU A 83 20.09 4.58 5.41
CA LEU A 83 20.03 3.90 6.70
C LEU A 83 21.08 2.79 6.79
N ASN A 84 21.89 2.79 7.84
CA ASN A 84 22.68 1.61 8.20
C ASN A 84 21.77 0.59 8.89
N ILE A 85 21.45 -0.50 8.20
CA ILE A 85 20.44 -1.48 8.67
C ILE A 85 20.90 -2.29 9.89
N LEU A 86 22.21 -2.33 10.15
CA LEU A 86 22.80 -2.91 11.37
C LEU A 86 22.76 -1.95 12.58
N GLY A 87 22.27 -0.73 12.39
CA GLY A 87 22.22 0.32 13.40
C GLY A 87 23.39 1.32 13.35
N PRO A 88 23.48 2.25 14.32
CA PRO A 88 24.38 3.41 14.26
C PRO A 88 25.87 3.08 14.18
N TYR A 89 26.27 1.93 14.73
CA TYR A 89 27.66 1.46 14.77
C TYR A 89 27.91 0.29 13.80
N GLY A 90 26.97 0.06 12.87
CA GLY A 90 27.06 -0.99 11.87
C GLY A 90 28.19 -0.79 10.86
N ASP A 91 28.56 -1.86 10.16
CA ASP A 91 29.53 -1.80 9.06
C ASP A 91 29.05 -0.81 7.98
N PRO A 92 29.87 0.15 7.52
CA PRO A 92 29.49 1.13 6.50
C PRO A 92 29.01 0.52 5.16
N SER A 93 29.40 -0.71 4.85
CA SER A 93 28.94 -1.44 3.66
C SER A 93 27.52 -1.99 3.76
N CYS A 94 26.87 -1.87 4.92
CA CYS A 94 25.47 -2.27 5.15
C CYS A 94 24.51 -1.08 5.14
N VAL A 95 24.94 0.07 4.63
CA VAL A 95 24.07 1.22 4.36
C VAL A 95 23.17 0.90 3.16
N LEU A 96 21.87 1.00 3.36
CA LEU A 96 20.88 0.76 2.32
C LEU A 96 20.83 1.93 1.34
N PHE A 97 20.62 1.61 0.06
CA PHE A 97 20.54 2.58 -1.02
C PHE A 97 19.27 2.37 -1.83
N SER A 98 18.59 3.47 -2.17
CA SER A 98 17.50 3.48 -3.14
C SER A 98 17.85 4.37 -4.33
N ASP A 99 17.52 3.96 -5.55
CA ASP A 99 17.67 4.81 -6.73
C ASP A 99 16.79 6.10 -6.62
N PRO A 100 17.39 7.30 -6.60
CA PRO A 100 16.64 8.56 -6.55
C PRO A 100 15.66 8.72 -7.72
N ASP A 101 15.99 8.18 -8.90
CA ASP A 101 15.09 8.20 -10.04
C ASP A 101 13.88 7.28 -9.83
N ALA A 102 14.09 6.12 -9.21
CA ALA A 102 13.01 5.21 -8.87
C ALA A 102 12.06 5.85 -7.86
N HIS A 103 12.59 6.48 -6.82
CA HIS A 103 11.80 7.29 -5.88
C HIS A 103 10.96 8.35 -6.60
N TYR A 104 11.59 9.16 -7.46
CA TYR A 104 10.91 10.24 -8.17
C TYR A 104 9.80 9.73 -9.11
N ARG A 105 10.03 8.61 -9.82
CA ARG A 105 9.02 7.98 -10.68
C ARG A 105 7.82 7.47 -9.88
N ASN A 106 8.04 6.86 -8.72
CA ASN A 106 6.96 6.45 -7.81
C ASN A 106 6.16 7.66 -7.29
N ALA A 107 6.85 8.73 -6.87
CA ALA A 107 6.20 9.96 -6.42
C ALA A 107 5.35 10.62 -7.53
N CYS A 108 5.88 10.69 -8.75
CA CYS A 108 5.14 11.24 -9.90
C CYS A 108 3.93 10.39 -10.27
N ALA A 109 4.08 9.07 -10.34
CA ALA A 109 2.97 8.17 -10.64
C ALA A 109 1.87 8.27 -9.60
N LEU A 110 2.23 8.25 -8.31
CA LEU A 110 1.29 8.37 -7.21
C LEU A 110 0.49 9.66 -7.27
N LYS A 111 1.15 10.80 -7.49
CA LYS A 111 0.51 12.11 -7.63
C LYS A 111 -0.51 12.16 -8.77
N ASN A 112 -0.24 11.44 -9.86
CA ASN A 112 -1.14 11.38 -11.03
C ASN A 112 -2.30 10.39 -10.84
N LEU A 113 -2.13 9.38 -9.98
CA LEU A 113 -3.18 8.41 -9.69
C LEU A 113 -4.16 8.95 -8.66
N LEU A 114 -3.68 9.60 -7.59
CA LEU A 114 -4.54 10.08 -6.52
C LEU A 114 -5.60 11.09 -7.00
N PRO A 115 -6.82 11.00 -6.44
CA PRO A 115 -7.25 10.17 -5.30
C PRO A 115 -7.66 8.75 -5.69
N ARG A 116 -7.42 8.31 -6.92
CA ARG A 116 -7.86 7.00 -7.41
C ARG A 116 -6.97 5.88 -6.89
N GLU A 117 -7.53 4.76 -6.44
CA GLU A 117 -6.74 3.60 -6.00
C GLU A 117 -6.17 2.83 -7.19
N SER A 118 -7.01 2.30 -8.07
CA SER A 118 -6.59 1.54 -9.25
C SER A 118 -7.51 1.83 -10.45
N PHE A 119 -7.27 1.16 -11.59
CA PHE A 119 -8.14 1.32 -12.76
C PHE A 119 -9.58 0.88 -12.47
N SER A 120 -9.75 -0.27 -11.81
CA SER A 120 -11.07 -0.82 -11.49
C SER A 120 -11.59 -0.39 -10.12
N LYS A 121 -10.72 -0.08 -9.14
CA LYS A 121 -11.09 0.39 -7.81
C LYS A 121 -10.94 1.91 -7.76
N GLU A 122 -12.02 2.61 -8.07
CA GLU A 122 -12.00 4.08 -8.12
C GLU A 122 -11.44 4.69 -6.82
N ILE A 123 -12.13 4.55 -5.69
CA ILE A 123 -11.67 5.03 -4.38
C ILE A 123 -11.64 3.84 -3.43
N ASP A 124 -10.60 3.76 -2.59
CA ASP A 124 -10.36 2.68 -1.63
C ASP A 124 -9.89 3.26 -0.29
N ALA A 125 -10.27 2.60 0.80
CA ALA A 125 -9.85 2.93 2.17
C ALA A 125 -8.38 2.59 2.42
N SER A 126 -7.75 1.72 1.62
CA SER A 126 -6.30 1.45 1.65
C SER A 126 -5.47 2.72 1.46
N LEU A 127 -6.02 3.73 0.76
CA LEU A 127 -5.40 5.04 0.57
C LEU A 127 -5.13 5.78 1.89
N LEU A 128 -5.88 5.48 2.96
CA LEU A 128 -5.63 6.02 4.30
C LEU A 128 -4.21 5.69 4.78
N SER A 129 -3.72 4.48 4.48
CA SER A 129 -2.38 4.00 4.87
C SER A 129 -1.22 4.73 4.19
N ILE A 130 -1.48 5.40 3.06
CA ILE A 130 -0.46 6.17 2.34
C ILE A 130 -0.55 7.66 2.60
N ILE A 131 -1.73 8.21 2.90
CA ILE A 131 -1.86 9.61 3.29
C ILE A 131 -1.56 9.83 4.78
N GLY A 132 -1.63 8.78 5.59
CA GLY A 132 -1.34 8.76 7.02
C GLY A 132 -0.41 7.61 7.42
N PHE A 133 -0.53 7.16 8.68
CA PHE A 133 0.26 6.04 9.19
C PHE A 133 -0.09 4.75 8.45
N PRO A 134 0.87 3.89 8.06
CA PRO A 134 2.28 3.96 8.40
C PRO A 134 3.14 4.71 7.39
N SER A 135 2.66 4.99 6.18
CA SER A 135 3.56 5.34 5.07
C SER A 135 3.83 6.83 4.96
N PHE A 136 2.85 7.70 5.27
CA PHE A 136 2.96 9.16 5.11
C PHE A 136 3.55 9.59 3.75
N ALA A 137 3.18 8.89 2.68
CA ALA A 137 3.81 8.98 1.37
C ALA A 137 3.51 10.28 0.61
N ILE A 138 2.57 11.12 1.09
CA ILE A 138 2.10 12.31 0.37
C ILE A 138 2.65 13.58 1.00
N ASP A 139 3.53 14.26 0.27
CA ASP A 139 4.20 15.49 0.73
C ASP A 139 3.26 16.71 0.71
N SER A 140 2.31 16.74 -0.24
CA SER A 140 1.38 17.86 -0.40
C SER A 140 0.19 17.74 0.54
N LEU A 141 0.11 18.61 1.55
CA LEU A 141 -1.03 18.70 2.47
C LEU A 141 -2.36 18.90 1.73
N LYS A 142 -2.37 19.66 0.63
CA LYS A 142 -3.56 19.87 -0.19
C LYS A 142 -4.04 18.57 -0.85
N LEU A 143 -3.12 17.78 -1.41
CA LEU A 143 -3.47 16.50 -2.05
C LEU A 143 -3.89 15.46 -1.01
N ARG A 144 -3.22 15.45 0.15
CA ARG A 144 -3.58 14.61 1.29
C ARG A 144 -5.01 14.91 1.75
N GLN A 145 -5.33 16.18 2.01
CA GLN A 145 -6.67 16.56 2.48
C GLN A 145 -7.73 16.27 1.41
N ALA A 146 -7.48 16.60 0.15
CA ALA A 146 -8.43 16.32 -0.94
C ALA A 146 -8.71 14.81 -1.09
N THR A 147 -7.69 13.97 -0.93
CA THR A 147 -7.84 12.52 -0.94
C THR A 147 -8.67 12.05 0.25
N LEU A 148 -8.38 12.55 1.46
CA LEU A 148 -9.14 12.21 2.67
C LEU A 148 -10.61 12.62 2.55
N ASP A 149 -10.90 13.84 2.08
CA ASP A 149 -12.26 14.35 1.93
C ASP A 149 -13.09 13.46 0.97
N ILE A 150 -12.46 12.94 -0.09
CA ILE A 150 -13.12 12.04 -1.05
C ILE A 150 -13.35 10.65 -0.45
N ILE A 151 -12.39 10.13 0.32
CA ILE A 151 -12.55 8.86 1.05
C ILE A 151 -13.70 9.00 2.06
N ASP A 152 -13.72 10.07 2.84
CA ASP A 152 -14.77 10.35 3.82
C ASP A 152 -16.13 10.49 3.14
N ALA A 153 -16.22 11.22 2.02
CA ALA A 153 -17.48 11.42 1.31
C ALA A 153 -18.04 10.13 0.69
N LYS A 154 -17.18 9.21 0.22
CA LYS A 154 -17.63 8.01 -0.51
C LYS A 154 -17.69 6.74 0.34
N LEU A 155 -16.79 6.57 1.29
CA LEU A 155 -16.57 5.28 1.98
C LEU A 155 -16.95 5.29 3.44
N LYS A 156 -16.96 6.45 4.11
CA LYS A 156 -17.35 6.58 5.51
C LYS A 156 -18.81 6.19 5.70
N GLY A 157 -19.06 5.37 6.71
CA GLY A 157 -20.38 4.96 7.16
C GLY A 157 -20.59 5.30 8.64
N THR A 158 -21.50 4.58 9.29
CA THR A 158 -21.86 4.82 10.70
C THR A 158 -21.02 3.99 11.68
N LEU A 159 -20.52 2.84 11.24
CA LEU A 159 -19.78 1.84 12.00
C LEU A 159 -18.34 1.68 11.51
N GLY A 160 -17.96 2.30 10.39
CA GLY A 160 -16.59 2.32 9.91
C GLY A 160 -16.49 2.86 8.49
N TYR A 161 -15.48 2.40 7.76
CA TYR A 161 -15.32 2.69 6.33
C TYR A 161 -15.56 1.42 5.52
N ARG A 162 -16.23 1.55 4.38
CA ARG A 162 -16.24 0.52 3.35
C ARG A 162 -14.85 0.43 2.73
N ARG A 163 -14.38 -0.78 2.38
CA ARG A 163 -13.05 -0.95 1.76
C ARG A 163 -12.99 -0.21 0.42
N PHE A 164 -13.93 -0.51 -0.48
CA PHE A 164 -14.15 0.21 -1.74
C PHE A 164 -15.60 -0.03 -2.18
N GLN A 165 -16.09 0.74 -3.16
CA GLN A 165 -17.45 0.57 -3.66
C GLN A 165 -17.64 -0.77 -4.40
N LEU A 166 -18.82 -1.38 -4.25
CA LEU A 166 -19.18 -2.68 -4.82
C LEU A 166 -18.32 -3.84 -4.31
N ASP A 167 -17.78 -3.68 -3.10
CA ASP A 167 -17.05 -4.74 -2.43
C ASP A 167 -18.01 -5.79 -1.87
N LEU A 168 -17.75 -7.05 -2.23
CA LEU A 168 -18.56 -8.20 -1.83
C LEU A 168 -18.06 -8.88 -0.54
N MET A 169 -16.88 -8.49 -0.05
CA MET A 169 -16.31 -9.11 1.14
C MET A 169 -17.20 -8.87 2.37
N GLY A 170 -17.47 -9.95 3.11
CA GLY A 170 -18.32 -9.92 4.29
C GLY A 170 -19.82 -10.06 4.01
N ILE A 171 -20.26 -10.09 2.74
CA ILE A 171 -21.67 -10.33 2.39
C ILE A 171 -21.92 -11.85 2.30
N PRO A 172 -22.74 -12.45 3.18
CA PRO A 172 -22.88 -13.92 3.27
C PRO A 172 -23.35 -14.60 1.99
N TYR A 173 -24.15 -13.92 1.18
CA TYR A 173 -24.76 -14.45 -0.05
C TYR A 173 -24.06 -13.98 -1.33
N ALA A 174 -22.99 -13.18 -1.25
CA ALA A 174 -22.23 -12.70 -2.40
C ALA A 174 -21.05 -13.62 -2.73
N LYS A 175 -21.31 -14.93 -2.79
CA LYS A 175 -20.32 -15.95 -3.16
C LYS A 175 -20.86 -16.78 -4.32
N PRO A 176 -20.04 -17.06 -5.36
CA PRO A 176 -20.47 -17.95 -6.43
C PRO A 176 -20.75 -19.32 -5.83
N GLN A 177 -21.92 -19.90 -6.11
CA GLN A 177 -22.22 -21.28 -5.71
C GLN A 177 -21.50 -22.28 -6.61
N THR A 178 -21.16 -21.86 -7.83
CA THR A 178 -20.40 -22.64 -8.82
C THR A 178 -19.26 -21.83 -9.41
N ALA A 179 -18.24 -22.48 -9.96
CA ALA A 179 -17.05 -21.83 -10.51
C ALA A 179 -17.34 -20.94 -11.73
N ASP A 180 -18.42 -21.22 -12.47
CA ASP A 180 -18.81 -20.49 -13.69
C ASP A 180 -19.82 -19.36 -13.42
N GLU A 181 -20.30 -19.21 -12.17
CA GLU A 181 -21.30 -18.22 -11.83
C GLU A 181 -20.70 -16.82 -11.74
N THR A 182 -21.22 -15.91 -12.57
CA THR A 182 -20.87 -14.49 -12.52
C THR A 182 -21.82 -13.76 -11.58
N ILE A 183 -21.28 -13.24 -10.47
CA ILE A 183 -22.06 -12.41 -9.55
C ILE A 183 -22.28 -11.04 -10.18
N ASN A 184 -23.54 -10.60 -10.24
CA ASN A 184 -23.86 -9.21 -10.55
C ASN A 184 -23.53 -8.32 -9.34
N ILE A 185 -22.31 -7.78 -9.31
CA ILE A 185 -21.83 -6.94 -8.19
C ILE A 185 -22.71 -5.70 -7.96
N HIS A 186 -23.39 -5.20 -8.98
CA HIS A 186 -24.28 -4.03 -8.86
C HIS A 186 -25.54 -4.32 -8.06
N ALA A 187 -25.94 -5.59 -7.92
CA ALA A 187 -27.04 -5.99 -7.04
C ALA A 187 -26.74 -5.73 -5.56
N PHE A 188 -25.46 -5.60 -5.20
CA PHE A 188 -24.99 -5.38 -3.83
C PHE A 188 -24.56 -3.92 -3.56
N ALA A 189 -24.91 -3.00 -4.46
CA ALA A 189 -24.64 -1.58 -4.24
C ALA A 189 -25.26 -1.10 -2.92
N ASN A 190 -24.47 -0.41 -2.09
CA ASN A 190 -24.84 0.07 -0.76
C ASN A 190 -25.11 -1.02 0.29
N GLN A 191 -24.70 -2.27 0.01
CA GLN A 191 -24.72 -3.37 0.98
C GLN A 191 -23.30 -3.78 1.42
N GLU A 192 -22.29 -2.97 1.05
CA GLU A 192 -20.90 -3.27 1.39
C GLU A 192 -20.68 -3.23 2.90
N SER A 193 -19.83 -4.13 3.39
CA SER A 193 -19.48 -4.17 4.82
C SER A 193 -18.65 -2.95 5.23
N GLU A 194 -18.97 -2.38 6.39
CA GLU A 194 -18.17 -1.33 7.02
C GLU A 194 -17.14 -1.95 7.98
N TRP A 195 -15.93 -1.42 7.96
CA TRP A 195 -14.79 -1.92 8.73
C TRP A 195 -14.38 -0.89 9.80
N PRO A 196 -14.60 -1.17 11.10
CA PRO A 196 -14.29 -0.23 12.18
C PRO A 196 -12.80 0.08 12.34
N ILE A 197 -11.91 -0.77 11.82
CA ILE A 197 -10.45 -0.61 11.93
C ILE A 197 -9.98 0.73 11.35
N PHE A 198 -10.71 1.30 10.39
CA PHE A 198 -10.35 2.56 9.76
C PHE A 198 -10.59 3.79 10.64
N TYR A 199 -11.26 3.68 11.78
CA TYR A 199 -11.39 4.79 12.73
C TYR A 199 -10.10 5.19 13.44
N ILE A 200 -9.03 4.41 13.29
CA ILE A 200 -7.71 4.77 13.82
C ILE A 200 -7.01 5.87 13.01
N TYR A 201 -7.55 6.21 11.83
CA TYR A 201 -7.05 7.24 10.91
C TYR A 201 -7.80 8.56 11.10
#